data_AF-A0A0F6SQM3-F1
#
_entry.id   AF-A0A0F6SQM3-F1
#
_cell.length_a   1.000
_cell.length_b   1.000
_cell.length_c   1.000
_cell.angle_alpha   90.00
_cell.angle_beta   90.00
_cell.angle_gamma   90.00
#
_symmetry.space_group_name_H-M   'P 1'
#
loop_
_entity.id
_entity.type
_entity.pdbx_description
1 polymer ?
#
loop_
_entity_poly.entity_id
_entity_poly.type
_entity_poly.pdbx_seq_one_letter_code
_entity_poly.pdbx_strand_id
1 'polypeptide(L)'
;MTKFSDVPGTAAPLHRALENAGYPTLESLDGVPYKSLIALHGVGETGLGRIQAALLERGLSLGEETKGATITPGHTGKVASDIKTHITSVDPVAYVDGLEGRRVAHGHQLLSIFGRVTGAEPKMWGPSMIGYGSVHYVSHTGREGDWFQCGFSPAKSKISLYGLKDSPRGEELLQKLGKYTEGRGCVYINKPEDIDLDVLEAMISESWAGQG
;
A
#
# COMPACT_ATOMS: atom_id res chain seq x y z
N MET A 1 -14.55 -31.58 -12.77
CA MET A 1 -14.02 -30.70 -11.71
C MET A 1 -13.56 -31.57 -10.56
N THR A 2 -12.37 -31.31 -10.04
CA THR A 2 -11.66 -32.14 -9.06
C THR A 2 -12.19 -31.84 -7.66
N LYS A 3 -12.52 -32.87 -6.86
CA LYS A 3 -12.96 -32.68 -5.47
C LYS A 3 -11.74 -32.49 -4.57
N PHE A 4 -11.89 -31.76 -3.47
CA PHE A 4 -10.80 -31.62 -2.51
C PHE A 4 -10.42 -32.96 -1.85
N SER A 5 -11.37 -33.89 -1.73
CA SER A 5 -11.12 -35.26 -1.26
C SER A 5 -10.14 -36.05 -2.14
N ASP A 6 -9.98 -35.63 -3.40
CA ASP A 6 -9.08 -36.29 -4.35
C ASP A 6 -7.63 -35.81 -4.19
N VAL A 7 -7.39 -34.76 -3.38
CA VAL A 7 -6.05 -34.24 -3.07
C VAL A 7 -5.45 -35.00 -1.87
N PRO A 8 -4.40 -35.82 -2.06
CA PRO A 8 -3.85 -36.65 -1.00
C PRO A 8 -3.41 -35.86 0.22
N GLY A 9 -3.78 -36.35 1.41
CA GLY A 9 -3.39 -35.77 2.69
C GLY A 9 -4.16 -34.50 3.08
N THR A 10 -5.16 -34.06 2.33
CA THR A 10 -6.06 -32.99 2.80
C THR A 10 -7.15 -33.56 3.71
N ALA A 11 -7.58 -32.80 4.71
CA ALA A 11 -8.50 -33.27 5.74
C ALA A 11 -9.93 -32.72 5.53
N ALA A 12 -10.93 -33.48 5.98
CA ALA A 12 -12.34 -33.11 5.84
C ALA A 12 -12.72 -31.70 6.38
N PRO A 13 -12.10 -31.18 7.47
CA PRO A 13 -12.35 -29.79 7.90
C PRO A 13 -11.98 -28.76 6.83
N LEU A 14 -10.86 -28.96 6.12
CA LEU A 14 -10.43 -28.07 5.05
C LEU A 14 -11.41 -28.13 3.87
N HIS A 15 -11.87 -29.33 3.50
CA HIS A 15 -12.84 -29.50 2.41
C HIS A 15 -14.13 -28.73 2.69
N ARG A 16 -14.72 -28.92 3.88
CA ARG A 16 -15.95 -28.23 4.29
C ARG A 16 -15.76 -26.73 4.37
N ALA A 17 -14.61 -26.26 4.86
CA ALA A 17 -14.32 -24.83 4.98
C ALA A 17 -14.29 -24.17 3.59
N LEU A 18 -13.66 -24.81 2.60
CA LEU A 18 -13.60 -24.30 1.22
C LEU A 18 -14.96 -24.35 0.53
N GLU A 19 -15.71 -25.46 0.67
CA GLU A 19 -17.06 -25.60 0.10
C GLU A 19 -18.03 -24.57 0.70
N ASN A 20 -18.01 -24.38 2.02
CA ASN A 20 -18.85 -23.38 2.70
C ASN A 20 -18.47 -21.94 2.33
N ALA A 21 -17.20 -21.71 1.96
CA ALA A 21 -16.73 -20.43 1.45
C ALA A 21 -17.07 -20.20 -0.04
N GLY A 22 -17.82 -21.11 -0.67
CA GLY A 22 -18.29 -20.98 -2.05
C GLY A 22 -17.32 -21.52 -3.10
N TYR A 23 -16.31 -22.29 -2.69
CA TYR A 23 -15.35 -22.94 -3.59
C TYR A 23 -15.66 -24.43 -3.69
N PRO A 24 -16.51 -24.87 -4.63
CA PRO A 24 -16.98 -26.26 -4.66
C PRO A 24 -15.92 -27.26 -5.14
N THR A 25 -14.82 -26.80 -5.78
CA THR A 25 -13.86 -27.68 -6.47
C THR A 25 -12.44 -27.12 -6.42
N LEU A 26 -11.44 -27.96 -6.72
CA LEU A 26 -10.05 -27.52 -6.79
C LEU A 26 -9.89 -26.37 -7.79
N GLU A 27 -10.46 -26.48 -8.99
CA GLU A 27 -10.33 -25.47 -10.03
C GLU A 27 -11.00 -24.13 -9.66
N SER A 28 -11.99 -24.14 -8.76
CA SER A 28 -12.61 -22.90 -8.26
C SER A 28 -11.68 -22.05 -7.38
N LEU A 29 -10.52 -22.60 -7.00
CA LEU A 29 -9.49 -21.89 -6.24
C LEU A 29 -8.43 -21.22 -7.10
N ASP A 30 -8.47 -21.37 -8.43
CA ASP A 30 -7.50 -20.73 -9.31
C ASP A 30 -7.55 -19.21 -9.17
N GLY A 31 -6.41 -18.58 -8.91
CA GLY A 31 -6.29 -17.15 -8.64
C GLY A 31 -6.81 -16.70 -7.27
N VAL A 32 -7.38 -17.58 -6.44
CA VAL A 32 -7.88 -17.19 -5.11
C VAL A 32 -6.72 -16.93 -4.16
N PRO A 33 -6.64 -15.76 -3.48
CA PRO A 33 -5.49 -15.43 -2.65
C PRO A 33 -5.30 -16.42 -1.49
N TYR A 34 -4.06 -16.91 -1.32
CA TYR A 34 -3.70 -17.85 -0.24
C TYR A 34 -4.15 -17.36 1.14
N LYS A 35 -4.02 -16.05 1.42
CA LYS A 35 -4.41 -15.45 2.71
C LYS A 35 -5.91 -15.45 2.96
N SER A 36 -6.71 -15.30 1.92
CA SER A 36 -8.17 -15.36 2.05
C SER A 36 -8.61 -16.76 2.50
N LEU A 37 -7.92 -17.80 2.03
CA LEU A 37 -8.23 -19.19 2.37
C LEU A 37 -7.69 -19.58 3.74
N ILE A 38 -6.46 -19.20 4.10
CA ILE A 38 -5.88 -19.54 5.41
C ILE A 38 -6.60 -18.87 6.59
N ALA A 39 -7.33 -17.77 6.33
CA ALA A 39 -8.17 -17.10 7.33
C ALA A 39 -9.48 -17.87 7.64
N LEU A 40 -9.87 -18.83 6.79
CA LEU A 40 -11.08 -19.62 7.01
C LEU A 40 -10.91 -20.60 8.17
N HIS A 41 -11.90 -20.66 9.04
CA HIS A 41 -11.92 -21.63 10.12
C HIS A 41 -11.91 -23.07 9.56
N GLY A 42 -10.89 -23.84 9.92
CA GLY A 42 -10.70 -25.22 9.44
C GLY A 42 -9.69 -25.37 8.28
N VAL A 43 -9.12 -24.27 7.78
CA VAL A 43 -8.03 -24.28 6.79
C VAL A 43 -6.70 -24.07 7.50
N GLY A 44 -5.78 -25.02 7.37
CA GLY A 44 -4.43 -24.95 7.93
C GLY A 44 -3.35 -24.97 6.86
N GLU A 45 -2.16 -24.45 7.18
CA GLU A 45 -1.07 -24.20 6.22
C GLU A 45 -0.64 -25.47 5.47
N THR A 46 -0.49 -26.59 6.19
CA THR A 46 -0.13 -27.88 5.58
C THR A 46 -1.18 -28.37 4.58
N GLY A 47 -2.46 -28.20 4.92
CA GLY A 47 -3.56 -28.61 4.04
C GLY A 47 -3.63 -27.73 2.81
N LEU A 48 -3.48 -26.41 2.99
CA LEU A 48 -3.49 -25.44 1.90
C LEU A 48 -2.25 -25.57 0.98
N GLY A 49 -1.10 -25.94 1.53
CA GLY A 49 0.09 -26.27 0.74
C GLY A 49 -0.09 -27.49 -0.18
N ARG A 50 -0.87 -28.50 0.26
CA ARG A 50 -1.24 -29.65 -0.58
C ARG A 50 -2.21 -29.26 -1.69
N ILE A 51 -3.16 -28.36 -1.40
CA ILE A 51 -4.06 -27.78 -2.39
C ILE A 51 -3.27 -27.00 -3.45
N GLN A 52 -2.31 -26.16 -3.03
CA GLN A 52 -1.43 -25.43 -3.95
C GLN A 52 -0.65 -26.38 -4.86
N ALA A 53 -0.06 -27.46 -4.31
CA ALA A 53 0.65 -28.44 -5.11
C ALA A 53 -0.26 -29.11 -6.16
N ALA A 54 -1.49 -29.49 -5.76
CA ALA A 54 -2.45 -30.10 -6.67
C ALA A 54 -2.95 -29.14 -7.78
N LEU A 55 -3.04 -27.84 -7.49
CA LEU A 55 -3.33 -26.80 -8.48
C LEU A 55 -2.19 -26.68 -9.49
N LEU A 56 -0.94 -26.64 -9.02
CA LEU A 56 0.26 -26.51 -9.88
C LEU A 56 0.41 -27.69 -10.86
N GLU A 57 0.11 -28.91 -10.43
CA GLU A 57 0.08 -30.09 -11.30
C GLU A 57 -0.90 -29.97 -12.48
N ARG A 58 -1.88 -29.07 -12.36
CA ARG A 58 -2.93 -28.82 -13.34
C ARG A 58 -2.73 -27.51 -14.11
N GLY A 59 -1.59 -26.84 -13.92
CA GLY A 59 -1.31 -25.55 -14.53
C GLY A 59 -2.12 -24.38 -13.94
N LEU A 60 -2.67 -24.56 -12.74
CA LEU A 60 -3.40 -23.56 -11.97
C LEU A 60 -2.57 -23.12 -10.77
N SER A 61 -2.97 -22.06 -10.07
CA SER A 61 -2.36 -21.73 -8.78
C SER A 61 -3.34 -20.98 -7.88
N LEU A 62 -3.15 -21.06 -6.56
CA LEU A 62 -3.71 -20.01 -5.71
C LEU A 62 -3.12 -18.67 -6.16
N GLY A 63 -3.93 -17.61 -6.05
CA GLY A 63 -3.48 -16.26 -6.33
C GLY A 63 -2.36 -15.86 -5.39
N GLU A 64 -1.56 -14.87 -5.83
CA GLU A 64 -0.60 -14.22 -4.94
C GLU A 64 -1.30 -13.76 -3.65
N GLU A 65 -0.54 -13.62 -2.55
CA GLU A 65 -1.01 -12.77 -1.47
C GLU A 65 -1.52 -11.48 -2.11
N THR A 66 -2.74 -11.04 -1.80
CA THR A 66 -3.16 -9.67 -2.11
C THR A 66 -2.19 -8.76 -1.38
N LYS A 67 -1.11 -8.39 -2.04
CA LYS A 67 -0.23 -7.31 -1.63
C LYS A 67 -1.10 -6.07 -1.76
N GLY A 68 -1.50 -5.54 -0.62
CA GLY A 68 -2.35 -4.36 -0.59
C GLY A 68 -3.00 -4.17 0.77
N ALA A 69 -3.37 -2.93 1.03
CA ALA A 69 -4.35 -2.60 2.03
C ALA A 69 -5.62 -2.15 1.30
N THR A 70 -6.78 -2.45 1.87
CA THR A 70 -8.01 -1.77 1.46
C THR A 70 -7.88 -0.33 1.94
N ILE A 71 -7.96 0.63 1.01
CA ILE A 71 -7.88 2.06 1.32
C ILE A 71 -9.28 2.65 1.19
N THR A 72 -9.77 3.29 2.23
CA THR A 72 -11.03 4.03 2.23
C THR A 72 -10.78 5.51 2.49
N PRO A 73 -11.47 6.44 1.81
CA PRO A 73 -11.36 7.87 2.10
C PRO A 73 -11.74 8.20 3.54
N GLY A 74 -11.04 9.19 4.11
CA GLY A 74 -11.27 9.66 5.48
C GLY A 74 -10.51 8.87 6.54
N HIS A 75 -10.64 9.32 7.79
CA HIS A 75 -10.06 8.66 8.97
C HIS A 75 -11.18 8.00 9.76
N THR A 76 -10.94 6.81 10.30
CA THR A 76 -11.92 6.10 11.15
C THR A 76 -11.62 6.28 12.63
N GLY A 77 -10.41 6.72 12.99
CA GLY A 77 -9.91 6.76 14.36
C GLY A 77 -9.56 5.39 14.93
N LYS A 78 -9.82 4.30 14.19
CA LYS A 78 -9.45 2.94 14.58
C LYS A 78 -8.03 2.67 14.10
N VAL A 79 -7.09 2.58 15.02
CA VAL A 79 -5.66 2.46 14.69
C VAL A 79 -5.02 1.41 15.59
N ALA A 80 -4.24 0.50 15.00
CA ALA A 80 -3.46 -0.47 15.77
C ALA A 80 -2.53 0.25 16.76
N SER A 81 -2.48 -0.22 18.02
CA SER A 81 -1.86 0.48 19.15
C SER A 81 -0.35 0.71 19.04
N ASP A 82 0.33 -0.06 18.18
CA ASP A 82 1.75 0.03 17.92
C ASP A 82 2.10 0.99 16.75
N ILE A 83 1.11 1.49 16.00
CA ILE A 83 1.32 2.61 15.07
C ILE A 83 1.56 3.87 15.91
N LYS A 84 2.67 4.55 15.67
CA LYS A 84 3.10 5.76 16.42
C LYS A 84 3.07 7.05 15.60
N THR A 85 2.95 6.92 14.29
CA THR A 85 2.86 8.07 13.39
C THR A 85 1.41 8.48 13.29
N HIS A 86 1.11 9.66 13.84
CA HIS A 86 -0.21 10.28 13.77
C HIS A 86 -0.06 11.75 13.39
N ILE A 87 -1.17 12.40 13.04
CA ILE A 87 -1.22 13.84 12.87
C ILE A 87 -0.73 14.53 14.15
N THR A 88 0.09 15.57 13.99
CA THR A 88 0.53 16.44 15.07
C THR A 88 0.00 17.86 14.90
N SER A 89 0.17 18.70 15.92
CA SER A 89 -0.14 20.13 15.85
C SER A 89 1.00 20.98 15.28
N VAL A 90 2.07 20.34 14.79
CA VAL A 90 3.22 21.06 14.20
C VAL A 90 2.81 21.59 12.84
N ASP A 91 3.06 22.88 12.61
CA ASP A 91 2.83 23.51 11.32
C ASP A 91 3.85 23.00 10.28
N PRO A 92 3.43 22.49 9.11
CA PRO A 92 4.34 21.97 8.09
C PRO A 92 5.32 23.01 7.53
N VAL A 93 4.90 24.28 7.40
CA VAL A 93 5.76 25.35 6.87
C VAL A 93 6.85 25.69 7.88
N ALA A 94 6.47 25.88 9.15
CA ALA A 94 7.41 26.11 10.24
C ALA A 94 8.38 24.93 10.43
N TYR A 95 7.92 23.69 10.23
CA TYR A 95 8.80 22.52 10.22
C TYR A 95 9.85 22.61 9.11
N VAL A 96 9.44 22.98 7.88
CA VAL A 96 10.35 23.14 6.74
C VAL A 96 11.34 24.29 6.96
N ASP A 97 10.88 25.41 7.52
CA ASP A 97 11.73 26.58 7.84
C ASP A 97 12.80 26.25 8.88
N GLY A 98 12.51 25.31 9.80
CA GLY A 98 13.45 24.82 10.80
C GLY A 98 14.48 23.81 10.29
N LEU A 99 14.46 23.44 9.00
CA LEU A 99 15.42 22.49 8.43
C LEU A 99 16.79 23.14 8.13
N GLU A 100 17.80 22.30 7.93
CA GLU A 100 19.16 22.76 7.64
C GLU A 100 19.45 22.80 6.12
N GLY A 101 20.06 23.90 5.67
CA GLY A 101 20.65 24.02 4.33
C GLY A 101 19.63 23.85 3.19
N ARG A 102 20.00 23.08 2.17
CA ARG A 102 19.17 22.88 0.97
C ARG A 102 17.81 22.23 1.25
N ARG A 103 17.64 21.59 2.40
CA ARG A 103 16.37 20.93 2.78
C ARG A 103 15.22 21.93 2.94
N VAL A 104 15.51 23.18 3.31
CA VAL A 104 14.51 24.24 3.40
C VAL A 104 13.93 24.53 2.02
N ALA A 105 14.79 24.81 1.04
CA ALA A 105 14.37 25.10 -0.34
C ALA A 105 13.64 23.89 -0.97
N HIS A 106 14.18 22.67 -0.81
CA HIS A 106 13.51 21.47 -1.33
C HIS A 106 12.16 21.23 -0.65
N GLY A 107 12.06 21.47 0.67
CA GLY A 107 10.81 21.33 1.41
C GLY A 107 9.74 22.30 0.92
N HIS A 108 10.10 23.57 0.72
CA HIS A 108 9.19 24.59 0.17
C HIS A 108 8.76 24.28 -1.26
N GLN A 109 9.67 23.79 -2.10
CA GLN A 109 9.33 23.37 -3.46
C GLN A 109 8.30 22.24 -3.45
N LEU A 110 8.48 21.24 -2.59
CA LEU A 110 7.54 20.12 -2.47
C LEU A 110 6.22 20.53 -1.82
N LEU A 111 6.23 21.43 -0.82
CA LEU A 111 5.00 22.03 -0.28
C LEU A 111 4.19 22.71 -1.39
N SER A 112 4.86 23.51 -2.23
CA SER A 112 4.22 24.21 -3.36
C SER A 112 3.63 23.25 -4.38
N ILE A 113 4.40 22.23 -4.81
CA ILE A 113 3.96 21.25 -5.81
C ILE A 113 2.76 20.44 -5.29
N PHE A 114 2.89 19.82 -4.11
CA PHE A 114 1.81 19.00 -3.56
C PHE A 114 0.56 19.84 -3.26
N GLY A 115 0.71 21.02 -2.65
CA GLY A 115 -0.40 21.92 -2.35
C GLY A 115 -1.14 22.36 -3.60
N ARG A 116 -0.42 22.71 -4.69
CA ARG A 116 -1.05 23.11 -5.96
C ARG A 116 -1.80 21.97 -6.64
N VAL A 117 -1.21 20.77 -6.69
CA VAL A 117 -1.82 19.63 -7.41
C VAL A 117 -3.02 19.07 -6.63
N THR A 118 -2.91 18.97 -5.30
CA THR A 118 -3.98 18.39 -4.47
C THR A 118 -5.08 19.39 -4.12
N GLY A 119 -4.73 20.68 -4.04
CA GLY A 119 -5.62 21.72 -3.48
C GLY A 119 -5.92 21.54 -2.00
N ALA A 120 -5.20 20.66 -1.30
CA ALA A 120 -5.43 20.32 0.10
C ALA A 120 -4.37 20.95 1.01
N GLU A 121 -4.78 21.24 2.25
CA GLU A 121 -3.87 21.72 3.29
C GLU A 121 -2.96 20.59 3.80
N PRO A 122 -1.64 20.80 3.90
CA PRO A 122 -0.72 19.81 4.46
C PRO A 122 -0.93 19.64 5.96
N LYS A 123 -0.63 18.44 6.47
CA LYS A 123 -0.53 18.16 7.91
C LYS A 123 0.78 17.44 8.24
N MET A 124 1.35 17.75 9.41
CA MET A 124 2.48 17.00 9.93
C MET A 124 2.03 15.65 10.49
N TRP A 125 2.78 14.60 10.15
CA TRP A 125 2.61 13.24 10.60
C TRP A 125 3.88 12.74 11.29
N GLY A 126 3.76 12.45 12.58
CA GLY A 126 4.91 12.15 13.43
C GLY A 126 5.97 13.26 13.36
N PRO A 127 7.26 12.93 13.41
CA PRO A 127 8.33 13.93 13.55
C PRO A 127 8.79 14.55 12.22
N SER A 128 8.42 13.99 11.06
CA SER A 128 9.09 14.36 9.80
C SER A 128 8.32 14.18 8.50
N MET A 129 7.08 13.69 8.54
CA MET A 129 6.29 13.49 7.32
C MET A 129 5.27 14.60 7.17
N ILE A 130 5.10 15.08 5.95
CA ILE A 130 4.08 16.04 5.55
C ILE A 130 3.12 15.29 4.62
N GLY A 131 1.85 15.20 5.03
CA GLY A 131 0.84 14.43 4.34
C GLY A 131 -0.33 15.29 3.87
N TYR A 132 -0.95 14.87 2.78
CA TYR A 132 -2.14 15.47 2.16
C TYR A 132 -3.27 14.45 2.09
N GLY A 133 -4.49 14.93 2.35
CA GLY A 133 -5.66 14.07 2.43
C GLY A 133 -5.66 13.14 3.66
N SER A 134 -6.72 12.35 3.74
CA SER A 134 -6.98 11.43 4.84
C SER A 134 -7.49 10.12 4.25
N VAL A 135 -6.84 9.03 4.61
CA VAL A 135 -7.28 7.68 4.24
C VAL A 135 -7.18 6.76 5.45
N HIS A 136 -7.99 5.72 5.43
CA HIS A 136 -7.93 4.63 6.38
C HIS A 136 -7.56 3.36 5.63
N TYR A 137 -6.52 2.67 6.10
CA TYR A 137 -6.05 1.44 5.49
C TYR A 137 -6.37 0.24 6.38
N VAL A 138 -6.76 -0.86 5.77
CA VAL A 138 -6.85 -2.19 6.39
C VAL A 138 -5.95 -3.13 5.62
N SER A 139 -4.86 -3.57 6.23
CA SER A 139 -3.92 -4.50 5.60
C SER A 139 -4.56 -5.86 5.36
N HIS A 140 -3.93 -6.67 4.52
CA HIS A 140 -4.31 -8.07 4.32
C HIS A 140 -4.25 -8.95 5.59
N THR A 141 -3.67 -8.48 6.71
CA THR A 141 -3.70 -9.18 8.01
C THR A 141 -4.78 -8.63 8.96
N GLY A 142 -5.64 -7.73 8.49
CA GLY A 142 -6.61 -7.01 9.33
C GLY A 142 -5.99 -5.94 10.22
N ARG A 143 -4.69 -5.63 10.05
CA ARG A 143 -4.06 -4.51 10.76
C ARG A 143 -4.51 -3.21 10.09
N GLU A 144 -5.10 -2.31 10.85
CA GLU A 144 -5.65 -1.07 10.30
C GLU A 144 -5.08 0.20 10.94
N GLY A 145 -5.18 1.31 10.21
CA GLY A 145 -4.77 2.61 10.71
C GLY A 145 -5.13 3.75 9.77
N ASP A 146 -5.07 4.95 10.32
CA ASP A 146 -5.26 6.19 9.56
C ASP A 146 -3.92 6.66 8.98
N TRP A 147 -3.97 7.20 7.78
CA TRP A 147 -2.82 7.72 7.03
C TRP A 147 -3.21 8.94 6.19
N PHE A 148 -2.24 9.57 5.57
CA PHE A 148 -2.46 10.55 4.51
C PHE A 148 -2.49 9.84 3.15
N GLN A 149 -3.09 10.44 2.13
CA GLN A 149 -3.16 9.80 0.80
C GLN A 149 -1.82 9.84 0.07
N CYS A 150 -1.25 11.04 -0.03
CA CYS A 150 0.07 11.27 -0.61
C CYS A 150 0.84 12.28 0.24
N GLY A 151 2.16 12.26 0.15
CA GLY A 151 2.97 13.18 0.94
C GLY A 151 4.46 12.97 0.74
N PHE A 152 5.25 13.64 1.55
CA PHE A 152 6.70 13.53 1.50
C PHE A 152 7.37 13.71 2.87
N SER A 153 8.65 13.34 2.95
CA SER A 153 9.51 13.63 4.10
C SER A 153 10.86 14.15 3.59
N PRO A 154 11.25 15.41 3.90
CA PRO A 154 12.50 16.00 3.46
C PRO A 154 13.66 15.62 4.42
N ALA A 155 13.96 14.33 4.56
CA ALA A 155 14.99 13.87 5.48
C ALA A 155 16.43 14.24 5.03
N LYS A 156 17.42 14.07 5.91
CA LYS A 156 18.82 14.49 5.66
C LYS A 156 19.51 13.67 4.57
N SER A 157 19.23 12.36 4.49
CA SER A 157 19.87 11.46 3.54
C SER A 157 19.16 11.44 2.19
N LYS A 158 17.83 11.33 2.19
CA LYS A 158 16.97 11.25 1.01
C LYS A 158 15.62 11.91 1.31
N ILE A 159 14.96 12.38 0.26
CA ILE A 159 13.56 12.78 0.31
C ILE A 159 12.72 11.53 0.03
N SER A 160 11.79 11.23 0.91
CA SER A 160 10.79 10.18 0.69
C SER A 160 9.53 10.79 0.08
N LEU A 161 8.97 10.16 -0.93
CA LEU A 161 7.68 10.45 -1.55
C LEU A 161 6.75 9.25 -1.31
N TYR A 162 5.53 9.51 -0.89
CA TYR A 162 4.58 8.50 -0.42
C TYR A 162 3.29 8.56 -1.23
N GLY A 163 2.66 7.40 -1.44
CA GLY A 163 1.35 7.28 -2.08
C GLY A 163 1.33 7.44 -3.60
N LEU A 164 2.49 7.54 -4.26
CA LEU A 164 2.57 7.93 -5.67
C LEU A 164 2.59 6.77 -6.66
N LYS A 165 2.76 5.54 -6.19
CA LYS A 165 2.93 4.34 -7.04
C LYS A 165 1.94 3.23 -6.72
N ASP A 166 0.83 3.58 -6.08
CA ASP A 166 -0.16 2.62 -5.61
C ASP A 166 -1.24 2.31 -6.67
N SER A 167 -1.10 2.86 -7.89
CA SER A 167 -1.92 2.53 -9.06
C SER A 167 -1.04 2.11 -10.24
N PRO A 168 -1.56 1.29 -11.19
CA PRO A 168 -0.82 0.91 -12.40
C PRO A 168 -0.29 2.12 -13.18
N ARG A 169 -1.07 3.19 -13.25
CA ARG A 169 -0.66 4.43 -13.91
C ARG A 169 0.44 5.17 -13.14
N GLY A 170 0.37 5.15 -11.81
CA GLY A 170 1.45 5.65 -10.96
C GLY A 170 2.77 4.91 -11.20
N GLU A 171 2.72 3.58 -11.34
CA GLU A 171 3.90 2.77 -11.67
C GLU A 171 4.47 3.09 -13.07
N GLU A 172 3.63 3.29 -14.08
CA GLU A 172 4.06 3.73 -15.41
C GLU A 172 4.74 5.10 -15.40
N LEU A 173 4.18 6.05 -14.64
CA LEU A 173 4.75 7.39 -14.48
C LEU A 173 6.06 7.35 -13.71
N LEU A 174 6.17 6.51 -12.68
CA LEU A 174 7.39 6.34 -11.89
C LEU A 174 8.60 6.00 -12.77
N GLN A 175 8.43 5.17 -13.80
CA GLN A 175 9.50 4.81 -14.75
C GLN A 175 10.06 6.02 -15.52
N LYS A 176 9.29 7.12 -15.61
CA LYS A 176 9.66 8.36 -16.30
C LYS A 176 10.17 9.44 -15.34
N LEU A 177 10.12 9.19 -14.03
CA LEU A 177 10.39 10.20 -13.01
C LEU A 177 11.84 10.70 -13.02
N GLY A 178 12.80 9.90 -13.49
CA GLY A 178 14.21 10.24 -13.45
C GLY A 178 14.98 9.37 -12.45
N LYS A 179 15.84 9.97 -11.62
CA LYS A 179 16.71 9.21 -10.70
C LYS A 179 16.04 9.02 -9.33
N TYR A 180 15.56 7.81 -9.08
CA TYR A 180 14.96 7.42 -7.81
C TYR A 180 15.44 6.04 -7.34
N THR A 181 15.12 5.70 -6.10
CA THR A 181 15.19 4.33 -5.56
C THR A 181 13.86 4.00 -4.88
N GLU A 182 13.48 2.73 -4.79
CA GLU A 182 12.19 2.34 -4.22
C GLU A 182 12.35 1.68 -2.85
N GLY A 183 11.41 2.00 -1.96
CA GLY A 183 11.10 1.23 -0.76
C GLY A 183 9.80 0.45 -0.92
N ARG A 184 9.39 -0.23 0.17
CA ARG A 184 8.17 -1.04 0.19
C ARG A 184 6.90 -0.22 -0.13
N GLY A 185 6.82 1.03 0.34
CA GLY A 185 5.66 1.91 0.15
C GLY A 185 6.04 3.38 -0.08
N CYS A 186 7.25 3.62 -0.57
CA CYS A 186 7.73 4.97 -0.85
C CYS A 186 8.75 4.96 -1.99
N VAL A 187 8.89 6.12 -2.62
CA VAL A 187 9.91 6.42 -3.61
C VAL A 187 10.90 7.38 -2.98
N TYR A 188 12.19 7.15 -3.15
CA TYR A 188 13.23 8.00 -2.61
C TYR A 188 13.98 8.72 -3.73
N ILE A 189 14.15 10.02 -3.56
CA ILE A 189 15.00 10.88 -4.40
C ILE A 189 16.07 11.54 -3.53
N ASN A 190 17.22 11.91 -4.08
CA ASN A 190 18.23 12.64 -3.27
C ASN A 190 17.87 14.12 -3.14
N LYS A 191 17.30 14.69 -4.22
CA LYS A 191 16.95 16.11 -4.36
C LYS A 191 15.95 16.28 -5.52
N PRO A 192 15.13 17.35 -5.54
CA PRO A 192 14.15 17.56 -6.61
C PRO A 192 14.76 17.67 -8.02
N GLU A 193 16.02 18.11 -8.14
CA GLU A 193 16.70 18.24 -9.44
C GLU A 193 17.11 16.89 -10.06
N ASP A 194 16.99 15.79 -9.32
CA ASP A 194 17.25 14.44 -9.83
C ASP A 194 16.05 13.89 -10.62
N ILE A 195 14.90 14.57 -10.61
CA ILE A 195 13.64 14.09 -11.17
C ILE A 195 12.96 15.11 -12.09
N ASP A 196 12.07 14.61 -12.95
CA ASP A 196 11.13 15.40 -13.74
C ASP A 196 9.94 15.83 -12.86
N LEU A 197 9.79 17.14 -12.67
CA LEU A 197 8.74 17.70 -11.82
C LEU A 197 7.35 17.63 -12.45
N ASP A 198 7.24 17.65 -13.77
CA ASP A 198 5.96 17.49 -14.46
C ASP A 198 5.45 16.05 -14.30
N VAL A 199 6.38 15.08 -14.33
CA VAL A 199 6.05 13.68 -14.00
C VAL A 199 5.65 13.53 -12.54
N LEU A 200 6.35 14.19 -11.61
CA LEU A 200 5.96 14.19 -10.19
C LEU A 200 4.53 14.73 -10.01
N GLU A 201 4.19 15.84 -10.66
CA GLU A 201 2.85 16.42 -10.61
C GLU A 201 1.79 15.46 -11.17
N ALA A 202 2.07 14.79 -12.28
CA ALA A 202 1.18 13.79 -12.85
C ALA A 202 0.96 12.61 -11.88
N MET A 203 2.02 12.17 -11.17
CA MET A 203 1.91 11.10 -10.18
C MET A 203 1.09 11.52 -8.95
N ILE A 204 1.25 12.77 -8.49
CA ILE A 204 0.44 13.31 -7.39
C ILE A 204 -1.02 13.42 -7.82
N SER A 205 -1.29 13.88 -9.05
CA SER A 205 -2.64 13.98 -9.59
C SER A 205 -3.31 12.61 -9.72
N GLU A 206 -2.59 11.61 -10.22
CA GLU A 206 -3.06 10.23 -10.31
C GLU A 206 -3.36 9.66 -8.93
N SER A 207 -2.43 9.82 -7.98
CA SER A 207 -2.62 9.43 -6.59
C SER A 207 -3.87 10.07 -5.99
N TRP A 208 -4.06 11.37 -6.21
CA TRP A 208 -5.16 12.16 -5.66
C TRP A 208 -6.53 11.76 -6.25
N ALA A 209 -6.59 11.52 -7.56
CA ALA A 209 -7.83 11.19 -8.28
C ALA A 209 -8.44 9.83 -7.88
N GLY A 210 -7.65 8.91 -7.33
CA GLY A 210 -8.09 7.59 -6.87
C GLY A 210 -9.12 7.56 -5.71
N GLN A 211 -9.69 8.70 -5.33
CA GLN A 211 -10.82 8.80 -4.38
C GLN A 211 -12.21 8.87 -5.03
N GLY A 212 -12.30 8.69 -6.36
CA GLY A 212 -13.55 8.69 -7.13
C GLY A 212 -14.21 7.32 -7.28
#